data_AF-A0A7C7Y1Z6-F1
#
_entry.id   AF-A0A7C7Y1Z6-F1
#
_cell.length_a   1.000
_cell.length_b   1.000
_cell.length_c   1.000
_cell.angle_alpha   90.00
_cell.angle_beta   90.00
_cell.angle_gamma   90.00
#
_symmetry.space_group_name_H-M   'P 1'
#
loop_
_entity.id
_entity.type
_entity.pdbx_description
1 polymer ?
#
loop_
_entity_poly.entity_id
_entity_poly.type
_entity_poly.pdbx_seq_one_letter_code
_entity_poly.pdbx_strand_id
1 'polypeptide(L)'
;MAESHSVSSVVVGVAAGEGDLLFPDYLAYLESALRVEDQIFRMTRERAVLYLSDVNATRAAEVLVRIFAEFCEEFPSAEPPEFAQRMLEIQPGVGPLSVKDVLTSVFGTRETMH
;
A
#
# COMPACT_ATOMS: atom_id res chain seq x y z
N MET A 1 -28.01 -6.91 15.36
CA MET A 1 -27.70 -5.47 15.32
C MET A 1 -26.64 -5.32 14.26
N ALA A 2 -27.02 -4.81 13.10
CA ALA A 2 -26.10 -4.60 11.98
C ALA A 2 -25.57 -3.18 12.13
N GLU A 3 -24.49 -3.05 12.89
CA GLU A 3 -23.76 -1.80 13.00
C GLU A 3 -23.08 -1.59 11.65
N SER A 4 -23.59 -0.61 10.90
CA SER A 4 -22.96 -0.11 9.70
C SER A 4 -21.54 0.34 10.04
N HIS A 5 -20.57 -0.56 9.88
CA HIS A 5 -19.15 -0.25 9.91
C HIS A 5 -18.85 0.64 8.71
N SER A 6 -19.15 1.93 8.84
CA SER A 6 -18.71 2.99 7.94
C SER A 6 -17.23 3.25 8.17
N VAL A 7 -16.41 2.22 8.08
CA VAL A 7 -14.96 2.34 8.24
C VAL A 7 -14.37 2.47 6.84
N SER A 8 -13.54 3.49 6.68
CA SER A 8 -12.85 3.75 5.42
C SER A 8 -11.97 2.55 5.03
N SER A 9 -11.69 2.43 3.75
CA SER A 9 -10.68 1.50 3.23
C SER A 9 -9.54 2.31 2.65
N VAL A 10 -8.31 1.81 2.70
CA VAL A 10 -7.15 2.53 2.17
C VAL A 10 -6.49 1.69 1.10
N VAL A 11 -6.26 2.30 -0.06
CA VAL A 11 -5.42 1.71 -1.09
C VAL A 11 -4.04 2.35 -1.04
N VAL A 12 -3.00 1.54 -1.00
CA VAL A 12 -1.61 2.00 -1.00
C VAL A 12 -0.91 1.46 -2.24
N GLY A 13 -0.45 2.35 -3.13
CA GLY A 13 0.48 1.97 -4.19
C GLY A 13 1.90 2.05 -3.67
N VAL A 14 2.66 0.98 -3.89
CA VAL A 14 4.08 0.91 -3.57
C VAL A 14 4.85 0.61 -4.85
N ALA A 15 5.89 1.40 -5.09
CA ALA A 15 6.81 1.21 -6.20
C ALA A 15 8.26 1.23 -5.70
N ALA A 16 9.06 0.27 -6.15
CA ALA A 16 10.50 0.25 -5.95
C ALA A 16 11.25 0.79 -7.18
N GLY A 17 12.54 1.06 -6.98
CA GLY A 17 13.45 1.36 -8.09
C GLY A 17 13.73 0.14 -8.96
N GLU A 18 14.17 0.41 -10.20
CA GLU A 18 14.48 -0.65 -11.16
C GLU A 18 15.66 -1.50 -10.70
N GLY A 19 15.45 -2.81 -10.66
CA GLY A 19 16.46 -3.77 -10.20
C GLY A 19 16.48 -3.98 -8.68
N ASP A 20 15.56 -3.39 -7.91
CA ASP A 20 15.45 -3.65 -6.49
C ASP A 20 15.12 -5.13 -6.21
N LEU A 21 16.01 -5.80 -5.50
CA LEU A 21 15.88 -7.22 -5.17
C LEU A 21 15.12 -7.44 -3.86
N LEU A 22 15.02 -6.43 -3.01
CA LEU A 22 14.35 -6.51 -1.70
C LEU A 22 12.85 -6.31 -1.83
N PHE A 23 12.38 -5.63 -2.87
CA PHE A 23 10.95 -5.42 -3.10
C PHE A 23 10.09 -6.70 -3.09
N PRO A 24 10.43 -7.79 -3.82
CA PRO A 24 9.66 -9.03 -3.74
C PRO A 24 9.66 -9.65 -2.34
N ASP A 25 10.79 -9.58 -1.61
CA ASP A 25 10.90 -10.08 -0.24
C ASP A 25 10.08 -9.23 0.74
N TYR A 26 10.10 -7.91 0.57
CA TYR A 26 9.27 -6.97 1.32
C TYR A 26 7.77 -7.22 1.11
N LEU A 27 7.35 -7.49 -0.13
CA LEU A 27 5.96 -7.85 -0.41
C LEU A 27 5.55 -9.18 0.22
N ALA A 28 6.44 -10.16 0.25
CA ALA A 28 6.19 -11.43 0.94
C ALA A 28 6.11 -11.22 2.45
N TYR A 29 6.94 -10.34 3.01
CA TYR A 29 6.91 -9.97 4.42
C TYR A 29 5.60 -9.27 4.78
N LEU A 30 5.17 -8.29 3.98
CA LEU A 30 3.89 -7.62 4.11
C LEU A 30 2.72 -8.61 4.07
N GLU A 31 2.73 -9.57 3.14
CA GLU A 31 1.70 -10.60 3.04
C GLU A 31 1.60 -11.43 4.32
N SER A 32 2.72 -11.71 4.98
CA SER A 32 2.76 -12.44 6.25
C SER A 32 2.36 -11.58 7.46
N ALA A 33 2.53 -10.27 7.40
CA ALA A 33 2.30 -9.34 8.53
C ALA A 33 0.89 -8.72 8.52
N LEU A 34 0.24 -8.66 7.36
CA LEU A 34 -1.08 -8.09 7.18
C LEU A 34 -2.20 -9.06 7.57
N ARG A 35 -3.41 -8.52 7.75
CA ARG A 35 -4.59 -9.33 8.09
C ARG A 35 -5.07 -10.10 6.87
N VAL A 36 -5.81 -11.18 7.10
CA VAL A 36 -6.43 -11.99 6.03
C VAL A 36 -7.39 -11.16 5.15
N GLU A 37 -7.95 -10.09 5.69
CA GLU A 37 -8.86 -9.17 4.98
C GLU A 37 -8.13 -8.13 4.11
N ASP A 38 -6.83 -7.96 4.34
CA ASP A 38 -5.97 -7.09 3.55
C ASP A 38 -5.50 -7.85 2.30
N GLN A 39 -5.45 -7.18 1.16
CA GLN A 39 -5.08 -7.80 -0.11
C GLN A 39 -3.88 -7.11 -0.75
N ILE A 40 -2.92 -7.90 -1.23
CA ILE A 40 -1.77 -7.40 -1.99
C ILE A 40 -1.93 -7.81 -3.45
N PHE A 41 -2.08 -6.83 -4.32
CA PHE A 41 -2.10 -6.98 -5.76
C PHE A 41 -0.73 -6.65 -6.33
N ARG A 42 0.07 -7.68 -6.61
CA ARG A 42 1.35 -7.54 -7.29
C ARG A 42 1.09 -7.29 -8.77
N MET A 43 1.59 -6.16 -9.29
CA MET A 43 1.41 -5.81 -10.71
C MET A 43 2.63 -6.17 -11.53
N THR A 44 3.79 -5.71 -11.07
CA THR A 44 5.09 -5.93 -11.74
C THR A 44 6.14 -6.24 -10.71
N ARG A 45 7.37 -6.54 -11.14
CA ARG A 45 8.49 -6.82 -10.24
C ARG A 45 8.80 -5.67 -9.28
N GLU A 46 8.44 -4.44 -9.64
CA GLU A 46 8.75 -3.23 -8.84
C GLU A 46 7.49 -2.48 -8.42
N ARG A 47 6.28 -3.01 -8.67
CA ARG A 47 5.03 -2.31 -8.33
C ARG A 47 3.99 -3.25 -7.75
N ALA A 48 3.38 -2.81 -6.65
CA ALA A 48 2.27 -3.50 -6.02
C ALA A 48 1.27 -2.51 -5.44
N VAL A 49 0.03 -2.97 -5.32
CA VAL A 49 -1.05 -2.24 -4.68
C VAL A 49 -1.49 -3.03 -3.46
N LEU A 50 -1.58 -2.38 -2.32
CA LEU A 50 -2.15 -2.93 -1.10
C LEU A 50 -3.53 -2.35 -0.89
N TYR A 51 -4.48 -3.21 -0.56
CA TYR A 51 -5.81 -2.83 -0.15
C TYR A 51 -5.95 -3.19 1.34
N LEU A 52 -6.08 -2.17 2.17
CA LEU A 52 -6.26 -2.32 3.61
C LEU A 52 -7.73 -2.04 3.95
N SER A 53 -8.38 -3.05 4.50
CA SER A 53 -9.80 -3.00 4.86
C SER A 53 -9.99 -2.43 6.27
N ASP A 54 -11.09 -1.72 6.51
CA ASP A 54 -11.48 -1.25 7.85
C ASP A 54 -10.39 -0.38 8.54
N VAL A 55 -9.71 0.48 7.77
CA VAL A 55 -8.61 1.32 8.27
C VAL A 55 -8.64 2.72 7.65
N ASN A 56 -8.20 3.73 8.42
CA ASN A 56 -8.00 5.08 7.92
C ASN A 56 -6.55 5.29 7.44
N ALA A 57 -6.31 6.35 6.67
CA ALA A 57 -4.99 6.63 6.09
C ALA A 57 -3.89 6.75 7.15
N THR A 58 -4.20 7.34 8.31
CA THR A 58 -3.23 7.49 9.41
C THR A 58 -2.80 6.14 9.97
N ARG A 59 -3.74 5.26 10.33
CA ARG A 59 -3.38 3.94 10.87
C ARG A 59 -2.74 3.05 9.81
N ALA A 60 -3.18 3.14 8.56
CA ALA A 60 -2.54 2.44 7.46
C ALA A 60 -1.05 2.83 7.37
N ALA A 61 -0.75 4.13 7.45
CA ALA A 61 0.62 4.62 7.47
C ALA A 61 1.41 4.11 8.69
N GLU A 62 0.84 4.16 9.89
CA GLU A 62 1.51 3.66 11.10
C GLU A 62 1.83 2.17 11.00
N VAL A 63 0.90 1.36 10.49
CA VAL A 63 1.10 -0.08 10.28
C VAL A 63 2.21 -0.33 9.26
N LEU A 64 2.18 0.36 8.11
CA LEU A 64 3.18 0.17 7.06
C LEU A 64 4.58 0.64 7.49
N VAL A 65 4.68 1.76 8.21
CA VAL A 65 5.95 2.24 8.77
C VAL A 65 6.51 1.25 9.78
N ARG A 66 5.66 0.69 10.64
CA ARG A 66 6.09 -0.31 11.63
C ARG A 66 6.60 -1.58 10.94
N ILE A 67 5.82 -2.15 10.02
CA ILE A 67 6.22 -3.36 9.28
C ILE A 67 7.51 -3.12 8.48
N PHE A 68 7.66 -1.93 7.88
CA PHE A 68 8.88 -1.58 7.16
C PHE A 68 10.10 -1.49 8.07
N ALA A 69 9.95 -0.92 9.28
CA ALA A 69 11.02 -0.90 10.28
C ALA A 69 11.39 -2.32 10.72
N GLU A 70 10.39 -3.15 11.03
CA GLU A 70 10.59 -4.57 11.40
C GLU A 70 11.34 -5.32 10.27
N PHE A 71 10.95 -5.11 9.01
CA PHE A 71 11.64 -5.67 7.85
C PHE A 71 13.10 -5.20 7.75
N CYS A 72 13.39 -3.92 7.99
CA CYS A 72 14.76 -3.40 7.95
C CYS A 72 15.64 -3.97 9.09
N GLU A 73 15.04 -4.28 10.24
CA GLU A 73 15.72 -4.95 11.35
C GLU A 73 16.02 -6.42 11.05
N GLU A 74 15.09 -7.13 10.41
CA GLU A 74 15.29 -8.55 10.04
C GLU A 74 16.19 -8.74 8.81
N PHE A 75 16.16 -7.80 7.87
CA PHE A 75 16.95 -7.81 6.64
C PHE A 75 17.88 -6.61 6.56
N PRO A 76 18.92 -6.54 7.42
CA PRO A 76 19.86 -5.43 7.42
C PRO A 76 20.59 -5.38 6.08
N SER A 77 20.27 -4.36 5.29
CA SER A 77 20.90 -4.05 4.02
C SER A 77 21.90 -2.90 4.18
N ALA A 78 22.90 -2.81 3.29
CA ALA A 78 23.89 -1.73 3.34
C ALA A 78 23.26 -0.33 3.19
N GLU A 79 22.14 -0.26 2.47
CA GLU A 79 21.30 0.92 2.32
C GLU A 79 19.84 0.52 2.55
N PRO A 80 19.05 1.31 3.31
CA PRO A 80 17.63 1.04 3.48
C PRO A 80 16.91 1.17 2.15
N PRO A 81 16.00 0.24 1.80
CA PRO A 81 15.30 0.30 0.53
C PRO A 81 14.41 1.54 0.43
N GLU A 82 14.52 2.27 -0.68
CA GLU A 82 13.68 3.43 -0.96
C GLU A 82 12.47 3.03 -1.80
N PHE A 83 11.33 2.82 -1.15
CA PHE A 83 10.06 2.54 -1.81
C PHE A 83 9.19 3.79 -1.89
N ALA A 84 8.76 4.16 -3.09
CA ALA A 84 7.77 5.21 -3.28
C ALA A 84 6.39 4.68 -2.85
N GLN A 85 5.75 5.37 -1.91
CA GLN A 85 4.43 5.01 -1.39
C GLN A 85 3.43 6.13 -1.62
N ARG A 86 2.22 5.78 -2.07
CA ARG A 86 1.07 6.71 -2.12
C ARG A 86 -0.18 6.05 -1.59
N MET A 87 -0.92 6.77 -0.79
CA MET A 87 -2.15 6.29 -0.16
C MET A 87 -3.36 7.03 -0.73
N LEU A 88 -4.41 6.28 -1.01
CA LEU A 88 -5.73 6.77 -1.37
C LEU A 88 -6.72 6.24 -0.33
N GLU A 89 -7.30 7.15 0.44
CA GLU A 89 -8.38 6.81 1.37
C GLU A 89 -9.72 6.77 0.62
N ILE A 90 -10.46 5.68 0.82
CA ILE A 90 -11.79 5.44 0.28
C ILE A 90 -12.78 5.58 1.43
N GLN A 91 -13.55 6.66 1.38
CA GLN A 91 -14.60 6.89 2.37
C GLN A 91 -15.83 6.03 2.09
N PRO A 92 -16.55 5.59 3.14
CA PRO A 92 -17.82 4.90 3.00
C PRO A 92 -18.84 5.79 2.26
N GLY A 93 -19.55 5.22 1.30
CA GLY A 93 -20.54 5.95 0.49
C GLY A 93 -19.98 6.59 -0.80
N VAL A 94 -18.67 6.51 -1.03
CA VAL A 94 -18.11 6.73 -2.36
C VAL A 94 -18.61 5.61 -3.29
N GLY A 95 -19.12 5.98 -4.47
CA GLY A 95 -19.56 5.02 -5.48
C GLY A 95 -18.44 4.05 -5.90
N PRO A 96 -18.75 3.00 -6.69
CA PRO A 96 -17.75 2.03 -7.10
C PRO A 96 -16.55 2.73 -7.76
N LEU A 97 -15.38 2.63 -7.12
CA LEU A 97 -14.12 3.14 -7.67
C LEU A 97 -13.65 2.21 -8.77
N SER A 98 -13.32 2.77 -9.93
CA SER A 98 -12.71 1.97 -10.99
C SER A 98 -11.25 1.71 -10.66
N VAL A 99 -10.74 0.54 -11.05
CA VAL A 99 -9.32 0.19 -10.94
C VAL A 99 -8.45 1.26 -11.62
N LYS A 100 -8.94 1.88 -12.70
CA LYS A 100 -8.23 2.95 -13.40
C LYS A 100 -8.04 4.19 -12.53
N ASP A 101 -9.07 4.62 -11.79
CA ASP A 101 -8.99 5.77 -10.89
C ASP A 101 -7.98 5.52 -9.77
N VAL A 102 -8.03 4.31 -9.20
CA VAL A 102 -7.10 3.88 -8.14
C VAL A 102 -5.66 3.89 -8.64
N LEU A 103 -5.38 3.22 -9.76
CA LEU A 103 -4.04 3.14 -10.35
C LEU A 103 -3.51 4.53 -10.75
N THR A 104 -4.37 5.40 -11.27
CA THR A 104 -3.99 6.78 -11.62
C THR A 104 -3.67 7.58 -10.35
N SER A 105 -4.39 7.38 -9.27
CA SER A 105 -4.13 8.09 -8.01
C SER A 105 -2.83 7.63 -7.34
N VAL A 106 -2.60 6.31 -7.28
CA VAL A 106 -1.46 5.74 -6.55
C VAL A 106 -0.17 5.69 -7.37
N PHE A 107 -0.23 5.55 -8.71
CA PHE A 107 0.95 5.52 -9.58
C PHE A 107 1.02 6.63 -10.63
N GLY A 108 -0.07 7.36 -10.87
CA GLY A 108 -0.07 8.40 -11.88
C GLY A 108 0.89 9.52 -11.52
N THR A 109 1.62 10.04 -12.49
CA THR A 109 2.27 11.33 -12.33
C THR A 109 1.16 12.36 -12.11
N ARG A 110 1.25 13.22 -11.08
CA ARG A 110 0.48 14.47 -11.12
C ARG A 110 0.92 15.15 -12.41
N GLU A 111 0.11 15.11 -13.46
CA GLU A 111 0.27 16.05 -14.56
C GLU A 111 0.09 17.42 -13.90
N THR A 112 1.21 18.08 -13.63
CA THR A 112 1.22 19.48 -13.27
C THR A 112 0.67 20.21 -14.49
N MET A 113 -0.64 20.41 -14.52
CA MET A 113 -1.26 21.29 -15.50
C MET A 113 -0.65 22.68 -15.31
N HIS A 114 0.18 23.08 -16.29
CA HIS A 114 0.71 24.41 -16.46
C HIS A 114 -0.38 25.38 -16.92
#